data_AF-A0A1M6ZLR7-F1
#
_entry.id   AF-A0A1M6ZLR7-F1
#
_cell.length_a   1.000
_cell.length_b   1.000
_cell.length_c   1.000
_cell.angle_alpha   90.00
_cell.angle_beta   90.00
_cell.angle_gamma   90.00
#
_symmetry.space_group_name_H-M   'P 1'
#
loop_
_entity.id
_entity.type
_entity.pdbx_description
1 polymer ?
#
loop_
_entity_poly.entity_id
_entity_poly.type
_entity_poly.pdbx_seq_one_letter_code
_entity_poly.pdbx_strand_id
1 'polypeptide(L)'
;MKKKHLISMAIALAGAVTMVQAAKCPDVKTYGQISLVDYGTNKCLAVIDADGDHHNEAIDIPNTITVDSVYYFRSNATSSSNQTIVLPFSVPNGCFFDNGASFYTIKKISQDNTSHKWRALLNTIYVKSNGLEANKPYIMRFIKQGGNNLYFRLGSKNTQSCTFDINTADGAKTSTVSANPDGDVNLTGTWTLKGVYEKKTWDANDTERNVSYGFASSATEDKTISVGQFVKAGTTASVPPMRAYLVYNSKGTLGKVRAVATTENSNELPASMDAIVVDECFQDGDGIFEVKNVLDGNGSVVKTACIDGQSNARMQTLSIPEGVTVDSVAYNRVYTAGDNQQTVYSTIVMPFNANQHGQIEGATFYKIANIKTYYDGTKNVVQIIGQWTNGFEANTPFIVGATSSTIKFNRNINQWNALKPTLKTEKINNPVFSATYEEQGTTQGYPGTWELVGTYEKTVFDETTKKNVYGFVANTNTVGEKEFHAGEFVKAGIGATVPPMRAYLKYNSAGRLAKAIAGTTLDETELPERIEVKLIGSDGETLAIGQMNAATGEITMDENKWFDMKGRVLYKKPTAKGTYYHKGQKVIIK
;
A
#
# COMPACT_ATOMS: atom_id res chain seq x y z
N MET A 1 -52.66 -3.86 22.61
CA MET A 1 -51.91 -2.76 23.24
C MET A 1 -50.41 -3.03 23.14
N LYS A 2 -49.67 -2.22 22.37
CA LYS A 2 -48.23 -1.92 22.55
C LYS A 2 -47.95 -0.59 21.81
N LYS A 3 -47.20 0.29 22.48
CA LYS A 3 -47.19 1.76 22.35
C LYS A 3 -46.62 2.30 21.03
N LYS A 4 -47.27 3.34 20.48
CA LYS A 4 -46.68 4.34 19.56
C LYS A 4 -45.73 5.24 20.35
N HIS A 5 -44.52 5.47 19.85
CA HIS A 5 -43.68 6.59 20.28
C HIS A 5 -43.67 7.66 19.19
N LEU A 6 -44.42 8.73 19.44
CA LEU A 6 -44.29 10.03 18.79
C LEU A 6 -43.05 10.72 19.37
N ILE A 7 -42.13 11.13 18.50
CA ILE A 7 -41.07 12.06 18.86
C ILE A 7 -41.50 13.43 18.34
N SER A 8 -41.79 14.34 19.26
CA SER A 8 -42.00 15.76 18.97
C SER A 8 -40.85 16.53 19.59
N MET A 9 -40.19 17.39 18.81
CA MET A 9 -39.26 18.38 19.34
C MET A 9 -39.43 19.68 18.53
N ALA A 10 -39.98 20.68 19.20
CA ALA A 10 -40.02 22.05 18.71
C ALA A 10 -38.75 22.78 19.16
N ILE A 11 -38.09 23.48 18.24
CA ILE A 11 -37.08 24.49 18.56
C ILE A 11 -37.44 25.74 17.79
N ALA A 12 -37.82 26.79 18.52
CA ALA A 12 -38.01 28.13 18.00
C ALA A 12 -36.65 28.86 18.01
N LEU A 13 -36.24 29.39 16.86
CA LEU A 13 -35.20 30.41 16.77
C LEU A 13 -35.61 31.41 15.68
N ALA A 14 -35.83 32.65 16.11
CA ALA A 14 -36.09 33.80 15.26
C ALA A 14 -34.79 34.34 14.65
N GLY A 15 -34.86 34.83 13.41
CA GLY A 15 -33.80 35.57 12.73
C GLY A 15 -33.91 35.41 11.20
N ALA A 16 -34.43 36.45 10.52
CA ALA A 16 -34.77 36.40 9.09
C ALA A 16 -33.56 36.63 8.18
N VAL A 17 -33.36 35.74 7.19
CA VAL A 17 -32.58 35.98 5.97
C VAL A 17 -33.33 35.34 4.79
N THR A 18 -33.50 36.08 3.69
CA THR A 18 -34.26 35.67 2.51
C THR A 18 -33.53 34.59 1.71
N MET A 19 -34.07 33.36 1.70
CA MET A 19 -33.58 32.22 0.92
C MET A 19 -34.34 32.11 -0.41
N VAL A 20 -33.65 31.76 -1.51
CA VAL A 20 -34.32 31.25 -2.72
C VAL A 20 -34.94 29.91 -2.32
N GLN A 21 -36.25 29.96 -2.18
CA GLN A 21 -37.07 28.87 -1.67
C GLN A 21 -37.59 28.10 -2.89
N ALA A 22 -37.64 26.76 -2.83
CA ALA A 22 -38.32 25.99 -3.87
C ALA A 22 -39.75 26.54 -4.04
N ALA A 23 -40.24 26.54 -5.29
CA ALA A 23 -41.64 26.83 -5.56
C ALA A 23 -42.54 25.95 -4.68
N LYS A 24 -43.72 26.47 -4.29
CA LYS A 24 -44.68 25.78 -3.41
C LYS A 24 -44.71 24.28 -3.73
N CYS A 25 -44.41 23.45 -2.72
CA CYS A 25 -44.35 22.01 -2.89
C CYS A 25 -45.66 21.57 -3.59
N PRO A 26 -45.59 20.81 -4.69
CA PRO A 26 -46.79 20.35 -5.35
C PRO A 26 -47.64 19.56 -4.35
N ASP A 27 -48.96 19.58 -4.52
CA ASP A 27 -49.88 18.83 -3.65
C ASP A 27 -49.37 17.40 -3.47
N VAL A 28 -49.48 16.88 -2.23
CA VAL A 28 -48.88 15.59 -1.83
C VAL A 28 -49.14 14.54 -2.90
N LYS A 29 -48.08 14.24 -3.65
CA LYS A 29 -48.12 13.35 -4.79
C LYS A 29 -47.02 12.32 -4.63
N THR A 30 -47.41 11.08 -4.88
CA THR A 30 -46.54 9.91 -4.79
C THR A 30 -46.27 9.40 -6.19
N TYR A 31 -44.99 9.18 -6.49
CA TYR A 31 -44.46 8.66 -7.73
C TYR A 31 -43.70 7.37 -7.40
N GLY A 32 -44.44 6.26 -7.33
CA GLY A 32 -43.96 5.01 -6.75
C GLY A 32 -43.39 5.24 -5.35
N GLN A 33 -42.14 4.85 -5.11
CA GLN A 33 -41.50 5.02 -3.80
C GLN A 33 -41.13 6.46 -3.41
N ILE A 34 -41.34 7.45 -4.30
CA ILE A 34 -41.03 8.85 -4.02
C ILE A 34 -42.30 9.58 -3.61
N SER A 35 -42.37 10.06 -2.39
CA SER A 35 -43.45 10.93 -1.92
C SER A 35 -42.94 12.34 -1.70
N LEU A 36 -43.69 13.30 -2.22
CA LEU A 36 -43.42 14.72 -1.96
C LEU A 36 -44.22 15.15 -0.75
N VAL A 37 -43.52 15.66 0.26
CA VAL A 37 -44.15 16.09 1.51
C VAL A 37 -43.80 17.55 1.75
N ASP A 38 -44.84 18.35 1.91
CA ASP A 38 -44.74 19.67 2.49
C ASP A 38 -44.68 19.55 4.01
N TYR A 39 -43.57 19.94 4.62
CA TYR A 39 -43.40 19.93 6.08
C TYR A 39 -43.65 21.30 6.72
N GLY A 40 -44.37 22.18 6.02
CA GLY A 40 -44.64 23.56 6.44
C GLY A 40 -43.45 24.47 6.16
N THR A 41 -43.69 25.77 6.11
CA THR A 41 -42.71 26.83 5.77
C THR A 41 -42.25 26.86 4.30
N ASN A 42 -43.07 26.44 3.31
CA ASN A 42 -42.72 26.42 1.87
C ASN A 42 -41.44 25.61 1.59
N LYS A 43 -41.28 24.44 2.21
CA LYS A 43 -40.15 23.55 1.94
C LYS A 43 -40.66 22.21 1.48
N CYS A 44 -40.11 21.73 0.38
CA CYS A 44 -40.49 20.47 -0.23
C CYS A 44 -39.42 19.43 0.08
N LEU A 45 -39.85 18.34 0.71
CA LEU A 45 -39.01 17.17 0.96
C LEU A 45 -39.47 16.04 0.04
N ALA A 46 -38.54 15.51 -0.76
CA ALA A 46 -38.75 14.22 -1.39
C ALA A 46 -38.34 13.12 -0.41
N VAL A 47 -39.30 12.28 -0.05
CA VAL A 47 -39.09 11.09 0.75
C VAL A 47 -39.06 9.89 -0.19
N ILE A 48 -37.93 9.20 -0.24
CA ILE A 48 -37.77 7.96 -0.99
C ILE A 48 -37.78 6.81 0.02
N ASP A 49 -38.93 6.14 0.12
CA ASP A 49 -39.09 4.95 0.94
C ASP A 49 -38.81 3.70 0.10
N ALA A 50 -37.55 3.28 0.10
CA ALA A 50 -37.08 2.27 -0.82
C ALA A 50 -37.49 0.83 -0.46
N ASP A 51 -38.18 0.62 0.67
CA ASP A 51 -38.77 -0.67 1.07
C ASP A 51 -40.26 -0.57 1.47
N GLY A 52 -40.90 0.60 1.27
CA GLY A 52 -42.30 0.86 1.63
C GLY A 52 -43.31 0.19 0.70
N ASP A 53 -44.61 0.42 0.90
CA ASP A 53 -45.68 -0.25 0.14
C ASP A 53 -45.59 -0.02 -1.38
N HIS A 54 -45.01 1.11 -1.79
CA HIS A 54 -44.83 1.50 -3.19
C HIS A 54 -43.46 1.12 -3.78
N HIS A 55 -42.63 0.33 -3.09
CA HIS A 55 -41.26 0.00 -3.54
C HIS A 55 -41.18 -0.72 -4.89
N ASN A 56 -42.27 -1.30 -5.37
CA ASN A 56 -42.34 -2.00 -6.66
C ASN A 56 -43.01 -1.20 -7.78
N GLU A 57 -43.56 -0.02 -7.47
CA GLU A 57 -44.29 0.80 -8.43
C GLU A 57 -43.35 1.63 -9.29
N ALA A 58 -43.64 1.71 -10.59
CA ALA A 58 -42.89 2.52 -11.54
C ALA A 58 -42.80 3.99 -11.09
N ILE A 59 -41.64 4.60 -11.31
CA ILE A 59 -41.38 6.00 -11.00
C ILE A 59 -41.36 6.78 -12.31
N ASP A 60 -42.47 7.43 -12.59
CA ASP A 60 -42.64 8.31 -13.74
C ASP A 60 -42.83 9.76 -13.29
N ILE A 61 -41.76 10.54 -13.43
CA ILE A 61 -41.70 11.98 -13.14
C ILE A 61 -41.31 12.65 -14.46
N PRO A 62 -42.28 12.87 -15.36
CA PRO A 62 -42.00 13.32 -16.73
C PRO A 62 -41.58 14.79 -16.78
N ASN A 63 -41.95 15.56 -15.76
CA ASN A 63 -41.58 16.96 -15.61
C ASN A 63 -40.70 17.11 -14.37
N THR A 64 -39.64 17.90 -14.49
CA THR A 64 -38.73 18.16 -13.37
C THR A 64 -39.48 18.76 -12.18
N ILE A 65 -39.26 18.16 -11.00
CA ILE A 65 -39.74 18.67 -9.73
C ILE A 65 -38.54 19.04 -8.88
N THR A 66 -38.43 20.32 -8.54
CA THR A 66 -37.36 20.82 -7.69
C THR A 66 -37.76 20.70 -6.23
N VAL A 67 -36.94 20.02 -5.43
CA VAL A 67 -37.14 19.89 -3.98
C VAL A 67 -35.96 20.47 -3.22
N ASP A 68 -36.18 20.92 -1.99
CA ASP A 68 -35.13 21.49 -1.14
C ASP A 68 -34.26 20.42 -0.47
N SER A 69 -34.79 19.20 -0.39
CA SER A 69 -34.08 18.08 0.23
C SER A 69 -34.63 16.74 -0.25
N VAL A 70 -33.77 15.73 -0.18
CA VAL A 70 -34.13 14.35 -0.45
C VAL A 70 -33.74 13.50 0.73
N TYR A 71 -34.72 12.82 1.33
CA TYR A 71 -34.52 11.82 2.34
C TYR A 71 -34.77 10.46 1.73
N TYR A 72 -33.69 9.70 1.53
CA TYR A 72 -33.74 8.33 1.07
C TYR A 72 -33.57 7.41 2.26
N PHE A 73 -34.41 6.40 2.41
CA PHE A 73 -34.22 5.39 3.43
C PHE A 73 -34.64 4.01 2.95
N ARG A 74 -34.06 3.00 3.59
CA ARG A 74 -34.22 1.59 3.25
C ARG A 74 -34.28 0.77 4.54
N SER A 75 -35.48 0.60 5.11
CA SER A 75 -35.66 -0.02 6.43
C SER A 75 -35.02 -1.41 6.55
N ASN A 76 -34.98 -2.18 5.48
CA ASN A 76 -34.46 -3.55 5.40
C ASN A 76 -33.02 -3.64 4.85
N ALA A 77 -32.28 -2.52 4.75
CA ALA A 77 -30.88 -2.57 4.35
C ALA A 77 -30.02 -3.25 5.43
N THR A 78 -29.16 -4.19 5.01
CA THR A 78 -28.06 -4.65 5.85
C THR A 78 -26.94 -3.62 5.81
N SER A 79 -26.58 -3.05 6.97
CA SER A 79 -25.41 -2.17 7.06
C SER A 79 -24.16 -2.95 6.65
N SER A 80 -23.24 -2.32 5.90
CA SER A 80 -21.99 -2.89 5.34
C SER A 80 -22.09 -3.80 4.10
N SER A 81 -23.29 -4.11 3.60
CA SER A 81 -23.44 -4.81 2.30
C SER A 81 -23.45 -3.82 1.13
N ASN A 82 -22.85 -4.22 0.01
CA ASN A 82 -22.95 -3.47 -1.24
C ASN A 82 -24.36 -3.57 -1.82
N GLN A 83 -24.83 -2.49 -2.42
CA GLN A 83 -26.15 -2.37 -3.02
C GLN A 83 -26.05 -1.52 -4.28
N THR A 84 -27.02 -1.60 -5.18
CA THR A 84 -27.10 -0.66 -6.30
C THR A 84 -28.04 0.49 -5.97
N ILE A 85 -27.76 1.64 -6.56
CA ILE A 85 -28.65 2.79 -6.50
C ILE A 85 -28.62 3.56 -7.82
N VAL A 86 -29.77 4.11 -8.17
CA VAL A 86 -29.96 5.03 -9.29
C VAL A 86 -30.81 6.18 -8.77
N LEU A 87 -30.26 7.39 -8.74
CA LEU A 87 -30.96 8.55 -8.19
C LEU A 87 -31.56 9.36 -9.34
N PRO A 88 -32.86 9.71 -9.31
CA PRO A 88 -33.52 10.54 -10.34
C PRO A 88 -33.14 12.01 -10.27
N PHE A 89 -32.03 12.33 -9.62
CA PHE A 89 -31.51 13.66 -9.43
C PHE A 89 -30.00 13.57 -9.32
N SER A 90 -29.32 14.61 -9.75
CA SER A 90 -27.89 14.73 -9.53
C SER A 90 -27.67 15.12 -8.07
N VAL A 91 -26.55 14.66 -7.49
CA VAL A 91 -26.05 15.21 -6.23
C VAL A 91 -24.90 16.14 -6.60
N PRO A 92 -25.11 17.46 -6.61
CA PRO A 92 -24.04 18.40 -6.87
C PRO A 92 -22.92 18.24 -5.84
N ASN A 93 -21.69 18.56 -6.26
CA ASN A 93 -20.54 18.61 -5.38
C ASN A 93 -20.87 19.46 -4.14
N GLY A 94 -20.64 18.91 -2.94
CA GLY A 94 -20.94 19.58 -1.67
C GLY A 94 -22.38 19.46 -1.15
N CYS A 95 -23.35 18.98 -1.94
CA CYS A 95 -24.75 18.83 -1.52
C CYS A 95 -25.09 17.50 -0.82
N PHE A 96 -24.12 16.94 -0.09
CA PHE A 96 -24.23 15.67 0.62
C PHE A 96 -23.83 15.84 2.09
N PHE A 97 -24.83 15.80 2.99
CA PHE A 97 -24.62 16.20 4.40
C PHE A 97 -24.24 15.04 5.32
N ASP A 98 -24.54 13.80 4.96
CA ASP A 98 -24.20 12.66 5.81
C ASP A 98 -23.42 11.60 5.04
N ASN A 99 -22.24 11.23 5.55
CA ASN A 99 -21.45 10.09 5.11
C ASN A 99 -22.17 8.77 5.49
N GLY A 100 -23.46 8.64 5.21
CA GLY A 100 -24.24 7.44 5.49
C GLY A 100 -23.80 6.28 4.59
N ALA A 101 -23.24 6.57 3.40
CA ALA A 101 -22.73 5.58 2.46
C ALA A 101 -21.48 6.02 1.69
N SER A 102 -20.72 5.03 1.24
CA SER A 102 -19.67 5.15 0.21
C SER A 102 -20.21 4.72 -1.14
N PHE A 103 -19.72 5.33 -2.20
CA PHE A 103 -20.13 5.04 -3.58
C PHE A 103 -18.97 4.50 -4.39
N TYR A 104 -19.27 3.65 -5.36
CA TYR A 104 -18.29 2.96 -6.17
C TYR A 104 -18.77 2.83 -7.60
N THR A 105 -17.80 2.85 -8.50
CA THR A 105 -17.98 2.26 -9.83
C THR A 105 -17.40 0.85 -9.81
N ILE A 106 -17.92 0.00 -10.68
CA ILE A 106 -17.25 -1.27 -10.94
C ILE A 106 -15.98 -0.94 -11.73
N LYS A 107 -14.83 -1.27 -11.17
CA LYS A 107 -13.53 -1.23 -11.85
C LYS A 107 -13.44 -2.35 -12.87
N LYS A 108 -13.74 -3.56 -12.41
CA LYS A 108 -13.56 -4.81 -13.15
C LYS A 108 -14.48 -5.85 -12.57
N ILE A 109 -14.88 -6.79 -13.42
CA ILE A 109 -15.46 -8.04 -12.97
C ILE A 109 -14.54 -9.16 -13.42
N SER A 110 -14.07 -9.93 -12.46
CA SER A 110 -13.12 -11.01 -12.67
C SER A 110 -13.48 -12.20 -11.82
N GLN A 111 -13.00 -13.37 -12.22
CA GLN A 111 -12.99 -14.54 -11.36
C GLN A 111 -11.67 -14.55 -10.58
N ASP A 112 -11.73 -14.77 -9.27
CA ASP A 112 -10.56 -15.03 -8.45
C ASP A 112 -9.98 -16.39 -8.84
N ASN A 113 -8.73 -16.42 -9.28
CA ASN A 113 -8.11 -17.61 -9.84
C ASN A 113 -7.95 -18.76 -8.83
N THR A 114 -7.94 -18.47 -7.52
CA THR A 114 -7.75 -19.48 -6.47
C THR A 114 -9.07 -20.08 -6.02
N SER A 115 -10.08 -19.24 -5.81
CA SER A 115 -11.39 -19.67 -5.31
C SER A 115 -12.40 -19.95 -6.41
N HIS A 116 -12.07 -19.63 -7.66
CA HIS A 116 -12.98 -19.59 -8.81
C HIS A 116 -14.27 -18.79 -8.54
N LYS A 117 -14.23 -17.89 -7.55
CA LYS A 117 -15.35 -17.02 -7.22
C LYS A 117 -15.26 -15.75 -8.01
N TRP A 118 -16.39 -15.34 -8.57
CA TRP A 118 -16.45 -14.09 -9.30
C TRP A 118 -16.50 -12.90 -8.34
N ARG A 119 -15.87 -11.80 -8.72
CA ARG A 119 -15.70 -10.58 -7.94
C ARG A 119 -15.86 -9.37 -8.86
N ALA A 120 -16.68 -8.43 -8.45
CA ALA A 120 -16.72 -7.07 -8.94
C ALA A 120 -15.75 -6.22 -8.11
N LEU A 121 -14.57 -5.95 -8.64
CA LEU A 121 -13.64 -5.01 -8.02
C LEU A 121 -14.18 -3.60 -8.19
N LEU A 122 -14.10 -2.82 -7.13
CA LEU A 122 -14.75 -1.54 -6.99
C LEU A 122 -13.71 -0.43 -6.91
N ASN A 123 -13.92 0.60 -7.73
CA ASN A 123 -13.22 1.87 -7.60
C ASN A 123 -14.08 2.81 -6.75
N THR A 124 -13.49 3.32 -5.68
CA THR A 124 -14.13 4.30 -4.81
C THR A 124 -14.44 5.59 -5.56
N ILE A 125 -15.64 6.14 -5.32
CA ILE A 125 -16.07 7.46 -5.76
C ILE A 125 -16.13 8.39 -4.55
N TYR A 126 -15.47 9.53 -4.67
CA TYR A 126 -15.51 10.59 -3.67
C TYR A 126 -16.64 11.59 -3.99
N VAL A 127 -17.86 11.32 -3.51
CA VAL A 127 -19.08 12.10 -3.87
C VAL A 127 -18.99 13.59 -3.54
N LYS A 128 -18.26 13.99 -2.49
CA LYS A 128 -18.10 15.42 -2.17
C LYS A 128 -17.38 16.18 -3.27
N SER A 129 -16.40 15.55 -3.93
CA SER A 129 -15.60 16.18 -4.99
C SER A 129 -16.13 15.90 -6.39
N ASN A 130 -16.74 14.74 -6.59
CA ASN A 130 -17.12 14.25 -7.92
C ASN A 130 -18.63 14.26 -8.16
N GLY A 131 -19.43 14.48 -7.12
CA GLY A 131 -20.88 14.46 -7.18
C GLY A 131 -21.42 13.07 -7.51
N LEU A 132 -22.72 13.01 -7.76
CA LEU A 132 -23.36 11.89 -8.44
C LEU A 132 -24.18 12.44 -9.59
N GLU A 133 -24.14 11.75 -10.71
CA GLU A 133 -24.95 12.12 -11.87
C GLU A 133 -26.36 11.58 -11.72
N ALA A 134 -27.36 12.38 -12.09
CA ALA A 134 -28.73 11.93 -12.24
C ALA A 134 -28.78 10.71 -13.16
N ASN A 135 -29.64 9.77 -12.78
CA ASN A 135 -30.00 8.58 -13.51
C ASN A 135 -28.86 7.58 -13.72
N LYS A 136 -27.66 7.83 -13.18
CA LYS A 136 -26.51 6.93 -13.32
C LYS A 136 -26.52 5.85 -12.24
N PRO A 137 -26.28 4.58 -12.61
CA PRO A 137 -26.22 3.51 -11.63
C PRO A 137 -24.86 3.48 -10.94
N TYR A 138 -24.90 3.36 -9.62
CA TYR A 138 -23.73 3.23 -8.76
C TYR A 138 -23.87 2.02 -7.85
N ILE A 139 -22.73 1.51 -7.38
CA ILE A 139 -22.71 0.66 -6.19
C ILE A 139 -22.57 1.59 -5.00
N MET A 140 -23.37 1.35 -3.97
CA MET A 140 -23.27 2.05 -2.70
C MET A 140 -23.17 1.04 -1.57
N ARG A 141 -22.51 1.44 -0.50
CA ARG A 141 -22.45 0.69 0.76
C ARG A 141 -22.69 1.63 1.90
N PHE A 142 -23.73 1.38 2.69
CA PHE A 142 -23.94 2.13 3.93
C PHE A 142 -22.79 1.86 4.90
N ILE A 143 -22.19 2.93 5.46
CA ILE A 143 -21.01 2.86 6.34
C ILE A 143 -21.35 3.06 7.83
N LYS A 144 -22.61 3.37 8.17
CA LYS A 144 -23.09 3.50 9.55
C LYS A 144 -24.00 2.32 9.93
N GLN A 145 -23.69 1.60 11.01
CA GLN A 145 -24.59 0.58 11.56
C GLN A 145 -25.89 1.24 12.03
N GLY A 146 -27.04 0.73 11.57
CA GLY A 146 -28.38 1.31 11.82
C GLY A 146 -28.70 2.58 11.02
N GLY A 147 -27.74 3.12 10.27
CA GLY A 147 -27.93 4.25 9.35
C GLY A 147 -28.33 3.76 7.97
N ASN A 148 -29.57 3.30 7.83
CA ASN A 148 -30.11 2.84 6.56
C ASN A 148 -30.76 3.96 5.74
N ASN A 149 -30.29 5.18 5.93
CA ASN A 149 -30.80 6.37 5.28
C ASN A 149 -29.67 7.23 4.72
N LEU A 150 -30.01 7.96 3.67
CA LEU A 150 -29.19 9.00 3.08
C LEU A 150 -30.03 10.28 3.15
N TYR A 151 -29.43 11.33 3.67
CA TYR A 151 -30.09 12.62 3.68
C TYR A 151 -29.29 13.62 2.86
N PHE A 152 -29.85 13.95 1.71
CA PHE A 152 -29.35 14.96 0.80
C PHE A 152 -30.03 16.27 1.17
N ARG A 153 -29.28 17.17 1.80
CA ARG A 153 -29.74 18.49 2.20
C ARG A 153 -28.57 19.47 2.25
N LEU A 154 -28.92 20.74 2.46
CA LEU A 154 -28.03 21.80 2.89
C LEU A 154 -27.05 21.36 3.98
N GLY A 155 -25.75 21.58 3.72
CA GLY A 155 -24.70 21.44 4.71
C GLY A 155 -24.75 22.57 5.74
N SER A 156 -24.71 22.23 7.04
CA SER A 156 -24.88 23.16 8.17
C SER A 156 -23.86 24.31 8.27
N LYS A 157 -22.99 24.54 7.27
CA LYS A 157 -21.92 25.53 7.41
C LYS A 157 -21.78 26.61 6.35
N ASN A 158 -22.40 26.60 5.16
CA ASN A 158 -22.30 27.74 4.24
C ASN A 158 -23.51 27.84 3.28
N THR A 159 -23.76 29.06 2.85
CA THR A 159 -24.94 29.67 2.18
C THR A 159 -25.43 29.10 0.84
N GLN A 160 -25.04 27.89 0.43
CA GLN A 160 -25.47 27.34 -0.86
C GLN A 160 -26.76 26.53 -0.71
N SER A 161 -27.88 27.05 -1.21
CA SER A 161 -29.14 26.31 -1.33
C SER A 161 -28.94 25.07 -2.22
N CYS A 162 -28.93 23.89 -1.63
CA CYS A 162 -29.03 22.65 -2.39
C CYS A 162 -30.49 22.45 -2.76
N THR A 163 -30.78 22.51 -4.04
CA THR A 163 -32.03 22.02 -4.60
C THR A 163 -31.73 20.78 -5.45
N PHE A 164 -32.71 19.88 -5.51
CA PHE A 164 -32.58 18.63 -6.24
C PHE A 164 -33.69 18.59 -7.28
N ASP A 165 -33.29 18.57 -8.54
CA ASP A 165 -34.18 18.44 -9.67
C ASP A 165 -34.45 16.95 -9.90
N ILE A 166 -35.64 16.51 -9.50
CA ILE A 166 -36.09 15.13 -9.61
C ILE A 166 -36.79 14.97 -10.97
N ASN A 167 -36.27 14.06 -11.79
CA ASN A 167 -36.78 13.78 -13.12
C ASN A 167 -36.42 12.35 -13.56
N THR A 168 -37.36 11.62 -14.16
CA THR A 168 -37.11 10.28 -14.74
C THR A 168 -37.37 10.20 -16.26
N ALA A 169 -37.71 11.30 -16.92
CA ALA A 169 -38.03 11.39 -18.35
C ALA A 169 -36.88 10.90 -19.25
N ASP A 170 -35.62 11.15 -18.85
CA ASP A 170 -34.44 10.68 -19.57
C ASP A 170 -34.16 9.17 -19.38
N GLY A 171 -34.95 8.51 -18.53
CA GLY A 171 -34.77 7.12 -18.12
C GLY A 171 -33.49 6.91 -17.31
N ALA A 172 -33.32 5.68 -16.81
CA ALA A 172 -32.09 5.30 -16.11
C ALA A 172 -30.96 5.05 -17.11
N LYS A 173 -29.80 5.67 -16.86
CA LYS A 173 -28.58 5.48 -17.65
C LYS A 173 -27.96 4.11 -17.37
N THR A 174 -26.95 3.76 -18.16
CA THR A 174 -26.17 2.54 -18.02
C THR A 174 -24.68 2.83 -17.92
N SER A 175 -23.94 2.06 -17.13
CA SER A 175 -22.48 2.10 -17.04
C SER A 175 -21.92 0.77 -17.52
N THR A 176 -21.11 0.76 -18.58
CA THR A 176 -20.55 -0.48 -19.15
C THR A 176 -19.09 -0.64 -18.76
N VAL A 177 -18.73 -1.83 -18.31
CA VAL A 177 -17.35 -2.28 -18.04
C VAL A 177 -17.08 -3.52 -18.87
N SER A 178 -15.86 -3.68 -19.38
CA SER A 178 -15.50 -4.91 -20.07
C SER A 178 -15.54 -6.09 -19.09
N ALA A 179 -16.07 -7.23 -19.54
CA ALA A 179 -15.75 -8.49 -18.91
C ALA A 179 -14.37 -8.86 -19.43
N ASN A 180 -13.34 -8.63 -18.63
CA ASN A 180 -12.05 -9.22 -18.95
C ASN A 180 -11.60 -10.02 -17.73
N PRO A 181 -12.15 -11.22 -17.50
CA PRO A 181 -11.67 -12.07 -16.42
C PRO A 181 -10.18 -12.35 -16.66
N ASP A 182 -9.32 -12.05 -15.69
CA ASP A 182 -7.93 -12.54 -15.72
C ASP A 182 -7.99 -14.04 -15.36
N GLY A 183 -8.33 -14.91 -16.31
CA GLY A 183 -8.44 -16.36 -16.12
C GLY A 183 -9.05 -17.09 -17.31
N ASP A 184 -8.82 -18.40 -17.39
CA ASP A 184 -9.09 -19.36 -18.50
C ASP A 184 -10.58 -19.56 -18.88
N VAL A 185 -11.45 -18.62 -18.56
CA VAL A 185 -12.85 -18.62 -19.00
C VAL A 185 -12.95 -17.87 -20.33
N ASN A 186 -13.31 -18.57 -21.41
CA ASN A 186 -13.48 -18.02 -22.78
C ASN A 186 -14.69 -17.06 -22.91
N LEU A 187 -14.99 -16.29 -21.85
CA LEU A 187 -16.10 -15.36 -21.77
C LEU A 187 -15.70 -13.98 -22.28
N THR A 188 -15.76 -13.81 -23.61
CA THR A 188 -15.59 -12.49 -24.23
C THR A 188 -16.91 -11.71 -24.20
N GLY A 189 -16.95 -10.58 -23.50
CA GLY A 189 -18.16 -9.76 -23.46
C GLY A 189 -18.03 -8.49 -22.63
N THR A 190 -19.13 -7.79 -22.45
CA THR A 190 -19.21 -6.59 -21.63
C THR A 190 -20.25 -6.75 -20.55
N TRP A 191 -19.95 -6.29 -19.35
CA TRP A 191 -20.91 -6.15 -18.29
C TRP A 191 -21.46 -4.72 -18.27
N THR A 192 -22.77 -4.57 -18.42
CA THR A 192 -23.44 -3.29 -18.33
C THR A 192 -24.23 -3.22 -17.04
N LEU A 193 -23.86 -2.33 -16.14
CA LEU A 193 -24.67 -1.95 -15.00
C LEU A 193 -25.80 -1.06 -15.50
N LYS A 194 -27.03 -1.58 -15.54
CA LYS A 194 -28.23 -0.89 -16.00
C LYS A 194 -29.06 -0.44 -14.81
N GLY A 195 -29.35 0.85 -14.72
CA GLY A 195 -30.35 1.35 -13.78
C GLY A 195 -31.78 1.09 -14.24
N VAL A 196 -32.75 1.15 -13.33
CA VAL A 196 -34.19 1.05 -13.65
C VAL A 196 -35.03 2.02 -12.83
N TYR A 197 -36.07 2.59 -13.46
CA TYR A 197 -37.15 3.32 -12.77
C TYR A 197 -38.47 2.57 -12.76
N GLU A 198 -38.51 1.40 -13.39
CA GLU A 198 -39.62 0.46 -13.34
C GLU A 198 -39.10 -0.87 -12.79
N LYS A 199 -39.97 -1.65 -12.15
CA LYS A 199 -39.59 -2.96 -11.64
C LYS A 199 -39.18 -3.84 -12.81
N LYS A 200 -37.91 -4.23 -12.87
CA LYS A 200 -37.44 -5.24 -13.79
C LYS A 200 -37.70 -6.61 -13.18
N THR A 201 -38.55 -7.40 -13.81
CA THR A 201 -38.69 -8.83 -13.56
C THR A 201 -38.08 -9.60 -14.73
N TRP A 202 -37.70 -10.85 -14.48
CA TRP A 202 -37.28 -11.76 -15.53
C TRP A 202 -38.18 -12.98 -15.52
N ASP A 203 -39.00 -13.13 -16.55
CA ASP A 203 -39.87 -14.29 -16.68
C ASP A 203 -39.19 -15.46 -17.43
N ALA A 204 -39.96 -16.49 -17.76
CA ALA A 204 -39.48 -17.68 -18.46
C ALA A 204 -38.87 -17.37 -19.85
N ASN A 205 -39.37 -16.31 -20.51
CA ASN A 205 -39.09 -15.98 -21.90
C ASN A 205 -38.18 -14.75 -22.06
N ASP A 206 -37.87 -14.06 -20.96
CA ASP A 206 -36.97 -12.91 -20.97
C ASP A 206 -35.54 -13.32 -21.41
N THR A 207 -35.14 -12.80 -22.57
CA THR A 207 -33.85 -13.11 -23.18
C THR A 207 -32.65 -12.59 -22.38
N GLU A 208 -32.83 -11.62 -21.47
CA GLU A 208 -31.76 -11.11 -20.60
C GLU A 208 -31.63 -11.88 -19.28
N ARG A 209 -32.57 -12.78 -18.94
CA ARG A 209 -32.61 -13.46 -17.63
C ARG A 209 -31.29 -14.16 -17.29
N ASN A 210 -30.86 -15.05 -18.17
CA ASN A 210 -29.73 -15.93 -17.89
C ASN A 210 -28.37 -15.20 -17.94
N VAL A 211 -28.37 -13.89 -18.16
CA VAL A 211 -27.17 -13.04 -18.24
C VAL A 211 -27.23 -11.82 -17.33
N SER A 212 -28.29 -11.68 -16.52
CA SER A 212 -28.49 -10.54 -15.62
C SER A 212 -28.20 -10.89 -14.16
N TYR A 213 -27.69 -9.94 -13.39
CA TYR A 213 -27.30 -10.08 -11.99
C TYR A 213 -27.79 -8.90 -11.17
N GLY A 214 -28.54 -9.17 -10.10
CA GLY A 214 -28.92 -8.16 -9.10
C GLY A 214 -28.19 -8.39 -7.78
N PHE A 215 -28.13 -7.41 -6.89
CA PHE A 215 -27.62 -7.69 -5.54
C PHE A 215 -28.61 -8.56 -4.76
N ALA A 216 -28.11 -9.60 -4.11
CA ALA A 216 -28.91 -10.44 -3.22
C ALA A 216 -29.46 -9.59 -2.07
N SER A 217 -30.78 -9.58 -1.90
CA SER A 217 -31.46 -8.92 -0.78
C SER A 217 -31.55 -9.77 0.48
N SER A 218 -31.38 -11.09 0.35
CA SER A 218 -31.37 -12.06 1.44
C SER A 218 -30.32 -13.15 1.17
N ALA A 219 -29.78 -13.75 2.22
CA ALA A 219 -28.91 -14.92 2.10
C ALA A 219 -29.75 -16.18 1.83
N THR A 220 -29.18 -17.17 1.16
CA THR A 220 -29.81 -18.50 1.04
C THR A 220 -29.68 -19.27 2.36
N GLU A 221 -30.59 -20.21 2.62
CA GLU A 221 -30.59 -21.02 3.86
C GLU A 221 -29.31 -21.87 4.00
N ASP A 222 -28.76 -22.33 2.88
CA ASP A 222 -27.49 -23.04 2.80
C ASP A 222 -26.25 -22.12 2.81
N LYS A 223 -26.46 -20.79 2.88
CA LYS A 223 -25.45 -19.72 2.93
C LYS A 223 -24.50 -19.66 1.72
N THR A 224 -24.89 -20.27 0.61
CA THR A 224 -24.13 -20.20 -0.65
C THR A 224 -24.15 -18.79 -1.28
N ILE A 225 -25.16 -17.99 -0.94
CA ILE A 225 -25.30 -16.59 -1.34
C ILE A 225 -25.43 -15.70 -0.11
N SER A 226 -24.69 -14.60 -0.08
CA SER A 226 -24.70 -13.57 0.98
C SER A 226 -25.26 -12.23 0.49
N VAL A 227 -25.85 -11.45 1.40
CA VAL A 227 -26.40 -10.13 1.10
C VAL A 227 -25.30 -9.17 0.63
N GLY A 228 -25.51 -8.54 -0.52
CA GLY A 228 -24.54 -7.64 -1.15
C GLY A 228 -23.54 -8.32 -2.09
N GLN A 229 -23.79 -9.57 -2.46
CA GLN A 229 -23.22 -10.19 -3.66
C GLN A 229 -24.13 -9.96 -4.87
N PHE A 230 -23.56 -9.79 -6.05
CA PHE A 230 -24.31 -9.92 -7.30
C PHE A 230 -24.76 -11.36 -7.47
N VAL A 231 -26.00 -11.62 -7.88
CA VAL A 231 -26.59 -12.95 -8.04
C VAL A 231 -27.37 -12.99 -9.35
N LYS A 232 -27.20 -14.09 -10.09
CA LYS A 232 -27.83 -14.33 -11.37
C LYS A 232 -29.35 -14.33 -11.25
N ALA A 233 -30.03 -13.68 -12.18
CA ALA A 233 -31.48 -13.55 -12.16
C ALA A 233 -32.17 -14.91 -12.40
N GLY A 234 -33.01 -15.33 -11.46
CA GLY A 234 -33.95 -16.45 -11.63
C GLY A 234 -35.30 -16.00 -12.22
N THR A 235 -36.21 -16.94 -12.46
CA THR A 235 -37.55 -16.70 -13.08
C THR A 235 -38.52 -15.90 -12.20
N THR A 236 -38.15 -15.66 -10.95
CA THR A 236 -38.90 -14.83 -10.00
C THR A 236 -38.06 -13.66 -9.48
N ALA A 237 -36.83 -13.51 -9.97
CA ALA A 237 -35.96 -12.42 -9.55
C ALA A 237 -36.55 -11.10 -10.03
N SER A 238 -36.32 -10.06 -9.22
CA SER A 238 -36.71 -8.72 -9.61
C SER A 238 -35.77 -7.68 -9.05
N VAL A 239 -35.62 -6.60 -9.78
CA VAL A 239 -34.87 -5.43 -9.36
C VAL A 239 -35.86 -4.26 -9.30
N PRO A 240 -36.18 -3.77 -8.10
CA PRO A 240 -37.11 -2.65 -7.94
C PRO A 240 -36.59 -1.36 -8.58
N PRO A 241 -37.47 -0.38 -8.83
CA PRO A 241 -37.11 0.97 -9.23
C PRO A 241 -36.01 1.62 -8.35
N MET A 242 -35.23 2.52 -8.95
CA MET A 242 -34.04 3.18 -8.38
C MET A 242 -32.90 2.24 -7.99
N ARG A 243 -32.91 1.01 -8.52
CA ARG A 243 -31.81 0.06 -8.41
C ARG A 243 -31.19 -0.16 -9.76
N ALA A 244 -30.06 -0.85 -9.73
CA ALA A 244 -29.40 -1.29 -10.93
C ALA A 244 -29.11 -2.78 -10.86
N TYR A 245 -28.98 -3.37 -12.04
CA TYR A 245 -28.58 -4.74 -12.24
C TYR A 245 -27.51 -4.78 -13.30
N LEU A 246 -26.68 -5.79 -13.23
CA LEU A 246 -25.55 -5.98 -14.09
C LEU A 246 -25.91 -7.01 -15.15
N VAL A 247 -25.74 -6.68 -16.43
CA VAL A 247 -26.08 -7.55 -17.55
C VAL A 247 -24.84 -7.88 -18.32
N TYR A 248 -24.62 -9.16 -18.58
CA TYR A 248 -23.58 -9.60 -19.48
C TYR A 248 -24.08 -9.58 -20.93
N ASN A 249 -23.24 -9.08 -21.82
CA ASN A 249 -23.46 -9.16 -23.27
C ASN A 249 -22.23 -9.81 -23.91
N SER A 250 -22.42 -11.00 -24.50
CA SER A 250 -21.38 -11.80 -25.14
C SER A 250 -20.92 -11.28 -26.52
N LYS A 251 -21.55 -10.23 -27.07
CA LYS A 251 -21.28 -9.73 -28.43
C LYS A 251 -20.67 -8.31 -28.49
N GLY A 252 -20.19 -7.75 -27.38
CA GLY A 252 -19.81 -6.34 -27.32
C GLY A 252 -18.46 -5.96 -27.94
N THR A 253 -18.45 -5.42 -29.16
CA THR A 253 -17.52 -4.33 -29.56
C THR A 253 -18.22 -3.00 -29.23
N LEU A 254 -17.51 -2.06 -28.57
CA LEU A 254 -18.02 -0.74 -28.20
C LEU A 254 -18.34 0.10 -29.45
N GLY A 255 -19.58 0.03 -29.95
CA GLY A 255 -20.08 0.96 -30.97
C GLY A 255 -21.15 0.38 -31.92
N LYS A 256 -22.39 0.89 -31.78
CA LYS A 256 -23.56 0.76 -32.68
C LYS A 256 -24.10 -0.66 -32.97
N VAL A 257 -25.08 -1.03 -32.14
CA VAL A 257 -26.24 -1.95 -32.30
C VAL A 257 -26.35 -2.76 -33.61
N ARG A 258 -26.26 -4.10 -33.49
CA ARG A 258 -27.33 -5.04 -33.91
C ARG A 258 -27.15 -6.47 -33.33
N ALA A 259 -28.26 -7.03 -32.87
CA ALA A 259 -28.61 -8.45 -32.65
C ALA A 259 -28.09 -9.24 -31.41
N VAL A 260 -29.02 -9.41 -30.46
CA VAL A 260 -29.35 -10.59 -29.60
C VAL A 260 -28.22 -11.58 -29.31
N ALA A 261 -27.85 -11.73 -28.02
CA ALA A 261 -27.00 -12.80 -27.53
C ALA A 261 -27.67 -14.17 -27.82
N THR A 262 -26.98 -15.05 -28.53
CA THR A 262 -27.41 -16.45 -28.68
C THR A 262 -27.16 -17.18 -27.38
N THR A 263 -28.05 -18.12 -27.05
CA THR A 263 -28.15 -18.91 -25.81
C THR A 263 -26.95 -19.79 -25.46
N GLU A 264 -25.88 -19.80 -26.26
CA GLU A 264 -24.77 -20.75 -26.07
C GLU A 264 -23.82 -20.37 -24.92
N ASN A 265 -23.65 -19.08 -24.57
CA ASN A 265 -22.64 -18.68 -23.55
C ASN A 265 -23.23 -18.45 -22.13
N SER A 266 -24.55 -18.53 -21.93
CA SER A 266 -25.15 -18.20 -20.62
C SER A 266 -24.95 -19.28 -19.55
N ASN A 267 -24.62 -20.51 -19.94
CA ASN A 267 -24.40 -21.63 -19.02
C ASN A 267 -23.05 -21.53 -18.28
N GLU A 268 -22.16 -20.66 -18.74
CA GLU A 268 -20.80 -20.50 -18.21
C GLU A 268 -20.68 -19.36 -17.18
N LEU A 269 -21.70 -18.51 -17.03
CA LEU A 269 -21.70 -17.39 -16.08
C LEU A 269 -22.07 -17.84 -14.65
N PRO A 270 -21.41 -17.30 -13.60
CA PRO A 270 -21.53 -17.79 -12.22
C PRO A 270 -22.92 -17.61 -11.62
N ALA A 271 -23.25 -18.35 -10.56
CA ALA A 271 -24.48 -18.09 -9.81
C ALA A 271 -24.42 -16.74 -9.04
N SER A 272 -23.23 -16.34 -8.55
CA SER A 272 -23.03 -15.10 -7.80
C SER A 272 -21.61 -14.51 -7.92
N MET A 273 -21.44 -13.24 -7.54
CA MET A 273 -20.17 -12.50 -7.50
C MET A 273 -20.06 -11.58 -6.27
N ASP A 274 -18.89 -11.56 -5.61
CA ASP A 274 -18.58 -10.60 -4.53
C ASP A 274 -18.36 -9.19 -5.08
N ALA A 275 -18.36 -8.17 -4.22
CA ALA A 275 -17.95 -6.81 -4.63
C ALA A 275 -16.93 -6.21 -3.64
N ILE A 276 -15.71 -5.91 -4.10
CA ILE A 276 -14.54 -5.62 -3.25
C ILE A 276 -13.85 -4.31 -3.65
N VAL A 277 -13.57 -3.42 -2.71
CA VAL A 277 -12.82 -2.17 -2.93
C VAL A 277 -11.32 -2.45 -2.76
N VAL A 278 -10.50 -2.26 -3.81
CA VAL A 278 -9.09 -2.73 -3.83
C VAL A 278 -8.12 -1.74 -4.51
N ASP A 279 -7.01 -1.44 -3.83
CA ASP A 279 -5.76 -0.90 -4.41
C ASP A 279 -4.57 -1.82 -4.03
N GLU A 280 -3.51 -1.96 -4.82
CA GLU A 280 -2.34 -2.80 -4.49
C GLU A 280 -1.04 -1.98 -4.46
N CYS A 281 -0.07 -2.38 -3.63
CA CYS A 281 1.29 -1.81 -3.66
C CYS A 281 2.11 -2.39 -4.82
N PHE A 282 3.03 -1.60 -5.37
CA PHE A 282 4.02 -2.04 -6.38
C PHE A 282 3.41 -2.53 -7.69
N GLN A 283 2.36 -1.86 -8.14
CA GLN A 283 1.80 -2.08 -9.46
C GLN A 283 2.75 -1.50 -10.52
N ASP A 284 2.74 -2.06 -11.72
CA ASP A 284 3.53 -1.52 -12.83
C ASP A 284 3.16 -0.06 -13.12
N GLY A 285 4.17 0.80 -13.21
CA GLY A 285 3.99 2.24 -13.34
C GLY A 285 3.92 2.99 -12.00
N ASP A 286 3.81 2.28 -10.88
CA ASP A 286 4.05 2.88 -9.58
C ASP A 286 5.48 3.43 -9.53
N GLY A 287 5.61 4.62 -8.95
CA GLY A 287 6.94 5.17 -8.68
C GLY A 287 7.67 4.38 -7.60
N ILE A 288 8.92 4.75 -7.33
CA ILE A 288 9.67 4.28 -6.16
C ILE A 288 8.90 4.48 -4.82
N PHE A 289 7.87 5.34 -4.77
CA PHE A 289 7.04 5.61 -3.59
C PHE A 289 5.58 5.99 -3.92
N GLU A 290 4.61 5.37 -3.22
CA GLU A 290 3.17 5.71 -3.27
C GLU A 290 2.44 5.43 -1.94
N VAL A 291 1.19 5.91 -1.78
CA VAL A 291 0.33 5.60 -0.61
C VAL A 291 -1.04 5.06 -1.05
N LYS A 292 -1.40 3.83 -0.64
CA LYS A 292 -2.61 3.10 -1.11
C LYS A 292 -3.36 2.35 -0.02
N ASN A 293 -4.62 2.02 -0.28
CA ASN A 293 -5.44 1.11 0.53
C ASN A 293 -5.26 -0.33 0.04
N VAL A 294 -4.33 -1.05 0.65
CA VAL A 294 -3.86 -2.35 0.16
C VAL A 294 -4.30 -3.48 1.05
N LEU A 295 -4.69 -4.60 0.45
CA LEU A 295 -4.92 -5.82 1.21
C LEU A 295 -3.60 -6.27 1.86
N ASP A 296 -3.56 -6.36 3.18
CA ASP A 296 -2.46 -6.92 3.93
C ASP A 296 -2.43 -8.46 3.81
N GLY A 297 -1.42 -9.10 4.41
CA GLY A 297 -1.27 -10.55 4.39
C GLY A 297 -2.41 -11.33 5.05
N ASN A 298 -3.34 -10.64 5.72
CA ASN A 298 -4.55 -11.21 6.30
C ASN A 298 -5.81 -10.87 5.47
N GLY A 299 -5.65 -10.32 4.25
CA GLY A 299 -6.76 -9.89 3.40
C GLY A 299 -7.47 -8.63 3.90
N SER A 300 -6.84 -7.85 4.79
CA SER A 300 -7.40 -6.61 5.36
C SER A 300 -6.87 -5.37 4.65
N VAL A 301 -7.72 -4.41 4.33
CA VAL A 301 -7.29 -3.17 3.66
C VAL A 301 -6.54 -2.24 4.63
N VAL A 302 -5.33 -1.78 4.27
CA VAL A 302 -4.43 -0.94 5.10
C VAL A 302 -3.88 0.25 4.30
N LYS A 303 -3.77 1.43 4.93
CA LYS A 303 -3.12 2.61 4.32
C LYS A 303 -1.60 2.45 4.37
N THR A 304 -1.05 2.09 3.22
CA THR A 304 0.33 1.61 3.11
C THR A 304 1.15 2.54 2.24
N ALA A 305 2.30 3.00 2.76
CA ALA A 305 3.38 3.53 1.94
C ALA A 305 4.04 2.37 1.21
N CYS A 306 3.92 2.34 -0.11
CA CYS A 306 4.56 1.35 -0.96
C CYS A 306 5.89 1.94 -1.43
N ILE A 307 7.02 1.47 -0.87
CA ILE A 307 8.39 1.87 -1.28
C ILE A 307 9.06 0.73 -2.06
N ASP A 308 9.43 0.97 -3.32
CA ASP A 308 10.01 -0.07 -4.17
C ASP A 308 11.54 -0.08 -4.15
N GLY A 309 12.12 -1.13 -3.61
CA GLY A 309 13.56 -1.38 -3.59
C GLY A 309 14.02 -2.52 -4.50
N GLN A 310 13.14 -3.08 -5.33
CA GLN A 310 13.38 -4.32 -6.09
C GLN A 310 13.10 -4.19 -7.59
N SER A 311 12.06 -3.47 -8.03
CA SER A 311 11.79 -3.34 -9.48
C SER A 311 12.79 -2.38 -10.17
N ASN A 312 12.60 -2.09 -11.45
CA ASN A 312 13.38 -1.03 -12.12
C ASN A 312 13.13 0.36 -11.51
N ALA A 313 11.96 0.57 -10.87
CA ALA A 313 11.67 1.80 -10.11
C ALA A 313 12.68 2.01 -8.98
N ARG A 314 13.34 0.95 -8.48
CA ARG A 314 14.38 1.04 -7.44
C ARG A 314 15.57 1.92 -7.84
N MET A 315 15.75 2.21 -9.13
CA MET A 315 16.83 3.05 -9.63
C MET A 315 16.40 4.52 -9.81
N GLN A 316 15.11 4.83 -9.63
CA GLN A 316 14.59 6.20 -9.67
C GLN A 316 15.00 6.96 -8.42
N THR A 317 15.11 8.29 -8.53
CA THR A 317 15.35 9.12 -7.36
C THR A 317 14.13 9.08 -6.44
N LEU A 318 14.34 8.69 -5.18
CA LEU A 318 13.33 8.85 -4.15
C LEU A 318 13.28 10.32 -3.73
N SER A 319 12.15 10.99 -3.97
CA SER A 319 11.94 12.39 -3.57
C SER A 319 10.59 12.54 -2.87
N ILE A 320 10.64 12.86 -1.59
CA ILE A 320 9.49 13.12 -0.71
C ILE A 320 9.77 14.46 -0.01
N PRO A 321 9.60 15.60 -0.70
CA PRO A 321 9.96 16.92 -0.16
C PRO A 321 9.05 17.34 1.02
N GLU A 322 7.81 16.86 1.04
CA GLU A 322 6.83 17.08 2.12
C GLU A 322 6.58 15.79 2.91
N GLY A 323 6.45 15.89 4.23
CA GLY A 323 6.27 14.72 5.09
C GLY A 323 4.94 13.98 4.89
N VAL A 324 4.98 12.65 4.68
CA VAL A 324 3.79 11.81 4.48
C VAL A 324 3.63 10.78 5.60
N THR A 325 2.49 10.78 6.28
CA THR A 325 2.18 9.87 7.40
C THR A 325 1.25 8.70 6.99
N VAL A 326 1.66 7.46 7.28
CA VAL A 326 0.97 6.21 6.89
C VAL A 326 0.81 5.22 8.06
N ASP A 327 0.00 4.15 7.87
CA ASP A 327 -0.22 3.11 8.89
C ASP A 327 0.73 1.92 8.74
N SER A 328 1.25 1.70 7.53
CA SER A 328 2.24 0.66 7.23
C SER A 328 3.19 1.17 6.15
N VAL A 329 4.41 0.62 6.14
CA VAL A 329 5.34 0.76 5.02
C VAL A 329 5.55 -0.63 4.44
N ALA A 330 5.02 -0.85 3.24
CA ALA A 330 5.46 -1.97 2.43
C ALA A 330 6.80 -1.55 1.80
N TYR A 331 7.85 -2.32 2.07
CA TYR A 331 9.15 -2.12 1.44
C TYR A 331 9.51 -3.32 0.58
N ASN A 332 9.50 -3.15 -0.73
CA ASN A 332 9.80 -4.22 -1.66
C ASN A 332 11.31 -4.35 -1.87
N ARG A 333 12.01 -5.09 -1.02
CA ARG A 333 13.42 -5.42 -1.24
C ARG A 333 13.72 -6.84 -0.78
N VAL A 334 14.39 -7.60 -1.65
CA VAL A 334 14.91 -8.91 -1.32
C VAL A 334 16.37 -8.80 -0.84
N TYR A 335 16.67 -9.44 0.28
CA TYR A 335 18.01 -9.65 0.81
C TYR A 335 18.42 -11.10 0.55
N THR A 336 19.64 -11.30 0.09
CA THR A 336 20.23 -12.65 0.02
C THR A 336 20.37 -13.18 1.44
N ALA A 337 19.73 -14.30 1.77
CA ALA A 337 19.98 -14.98 3.04
C ALA A 337 21.17 -15.92 2.85
N GLY A 338 22.12 -15.95 3.79
CA GLY A 338 23.23 -16.90 3.72
C GLY A 338 22.75 -18.32 4.04
N ASP A 339 23.48 -19.33 3.55
CA ASP A 339 23.22 -20.73 3.90
C ASP A 339 23.21 -20.91 5.43
N ASN A 340 22.27 -21.69 5.97
CA ASN A 340 22.13 -22.00 7.40
C ASN A 340 21.79 -20.81 8.33
N GLN A 341 20.93 -19.88 7.91
CA GLN A 341 20.55 -18.67 8.68
C GLN A 341 21.70 -17.70 8.97
N GLN A 342 22.71 -17.64 8.10
CA GLN A 342 23.75 -16.62 8.22
C GLN A 342 23.19 -15.24 7.85
N THR A 343 23.35 -14.29 8.77
CA THR A 343 23.00 -12.87 8.56
C THR A 343 23.87 -12.28 7.46
N VAL A 344 23.24 -11.80 6.39
CA VAL A 344 23.92 -11.07 5.31
C VAL A 344 23.83 -9.57 5.59
N TYR A 345 24.99 -8.91 5.54
CA TYR A 345 25.09 -7.48 5.83
C TYR A 345 24.98 -6.65 4.55
N SER A 346 24.34 -5.49 4.67
CA SER A 346 24.19 -4.49 3.62
C SER A 346 24.18 -3.10 4.26
N THR A 347 24.03 -2.04 3.46
CA THR A 347 23.64 -0.71 3.92
C THR A 347 22.18 -0.39 3.63
N ILE A 348 21.64 0.59 4.35
CA ILE A 348 20.29 1.11 4.18
C ILE A 348 20.23 2.60 4.57
N VAL A 349 19.40 3.38 3.86
CA VAL A 349 19.04 4.77 4.18
C VAL A 349 17.54 4.90 3.97
N MET A 350 16.79 5.40 4.95
CA MET A 350 15.33 5.48 4.88
C MET A 350 14.84 6.91 5.15
N PRO A 351 13.77 7.38 4.49
CA PRO A 351 13.23 8.73 4.68
C PRO A 351 12.35 8.85 5.94
N PHE A 352 12.36 7.86 6.84
CA PHE A 352 11.55 7.85 8.05
C PHE A 352 12.34 7.25 9.21
N ASN A 353 11.82 7.39 10.42
CA ASN A 353 12.39 6.76 11.62
C ASN A 353 11.64 5.46 11.91
N ALA A 354 12.35 4.45 12.40
CA ALA A 354 11.72 3.25 12.96
C ALA A 354 12.55 2.74 14.16
N ASN A 355 11.89 2.17 15.16
CA ASN A 355 12.54 1.56 16.32
C ASN A 355 12.23 0.05 16.41
N GLN A 356 13.07 -0.73 17.08
CA GLN A 356 12.93 -2.19 17.12
C GLN A 356 11.91 -2.69 18.16
N HIS A 357 11.14 -1.82 18.84
CA HIS A 357 10.10 -2.25 19.80
C HIS A 357 8.86 -2.83 19.09
N GLY A 358 9.04 -3.91 18.32
CA GLY A 358 7.99 -4.65 17.61
C GLY A 358 7.56 -4.08 16.26
N GLN A 359 8.38 -3.22 15.64
CA GLN A 359 8.01 -2.48 14.41
C GLN A 359 8.89 -2.82 13.20
N ILE A 360 10.01 -3.50 13.43
CA ILE A 360 10.90 -3.95 12.37
C ILE A 360 11.14 -5.44 12.57
N GLU A 361 10.83 -6.21 11.54
CA GLU A 361 11.12 -7.64 11.47
C GLU A 361 12.09 -7.92 10.33
N GLY A 362 12.92 -8.95 10.52
CA GLY A 362 13.83 -9.42 9.49
C GLY A 362 15.14 -8.62 9.36
N ALA A 363 15.44 -7.71 10.28
CA ALA A 363 16.69 -6.98 10.28
C ALA A 363 17.15 -6.44 11.64
N THR A 364 18.47 -6.37 11.82
CA THR A 364 19.16 -5.60 12.86
C THR A 364 19.92 -4.43 12.23
N PHE A 365 20.09 -3.34 12.98
CA PHE A 365 20.74 -2.11 12.48
C PHE A 365 21.94 -1.76 13.35
N TYR A 366 22.98 -1.26 12.69
CA TYR A 366 24.24 -0.86 13.32
C TYR A 366 24.67 0.52 12.79
N LYS A 367 25.02 1.40 13.72
CA LYS A 367 25.69 2.67 13.43
C LYS A 367 27.20 2.45 13.50
N ILE A 368 27.96 2.99 12.55
CA ILE A 368 29.42 2.93 12.64
C ILE A 368 29.85 3.79 13.84
N ALA A 369 30.52 3.17 14.80
CA ALA A 369 31.02 3.82 16.00
C ALA A 369 32.47 4.26 15.84
N ASN A 370 33.31 3.46 15.17
CA ASN A 370 34.71 3.77 14.94
C ASN A 370 35.27 3.01 13.72
N ILE A 371 36.35 3.51 13.12
CA ILE A 371 37.18 2.80 12.16
C ILE A 371 38.62 2.77 12.69
N LYS A 372 39.21 1.58 12.77
CA LYS A 372 40.56 1.37 13.29
C LYS A 372 41.50 0.86 12.20
N THR A 373 42.79 1.17 12.33
CA THR A 373 43.85 0.50 11.56
C THR A 373 44.80 -0.18 12.53
N TYR A 374 45.13 -1.45 12.29
CA TYR A 374 46.11 -2.20 13.07
C TYR A 374 46.94 -3.12 12.18
N TYR A 375 48.09 -3.58 12.67
CA TYR A 375 48.95 -4.54 11.97
C TYR A 375 48.66 -5.96 12.48
N ASP A 376 48.34 -6.89 11.57
CA ASP A 376 48.00 -8.28 11.93
C ASP A 376 49.20 -9.23 12.05
N GLY A 377 50.43 -8.71 11.86
CA GLY A 377 51.66 -9.50 11.76
C GLY A 377 52.17 -9.62 10.31
N THR A 378 51.32 -9.38 9.32
CA THR A 378 51.64 -9.50 7.88
C THR A 378 51.28 -8.26 7.06
N LYS A 379 50.26 -7.49 7.46
CA LYS A 379 49.81 -6.27 6.78
C LYS A 379 48.98 -5.35 7.67
N ASN A 380 48.76 -4.13 7.18
CA ASN A 380 47.81 -3.19 7.76
C ASN A 380 46.37 -3.60 7.42
N VAL A 381 45.53 -3.72 8.44
CA VAL A 381 44.11 -4.07 8.35
C VAL A 381 43.27 -2.90 8.84
N VAL A 382 42.26 -2.51 8.05
CA VAL A 382 41.25 -1.53 8.46
C VAL A 382 40.06 -2.29 9.03
N GLN A 383 39.57 -1.90 10.20
CA GLN A 383 38.43 -2.51 10.86
C GLN A 383 37.33 -1.48 11.12
N ILE A 384 36.13 -1.72 10.60
CA ILE A 384 34.90 -0.97 10.90
C ILE A 384 34.26 -1.57 12.15
N ILE A 385 33.99 -0.74 13.15
CA ILE A 385 33.29 -1.13 14.36
C ILE A 385 31.86 -0.59 14.29
N GLY A 386 30.90 -1.49 14.06
CA GLY A 386 29.47 -1.18 14.11
C GLY A 386 28.90 -1.42 15.51
N GLN A 387 28.13 -0.47 16.02
CA GLN A 387 27.41 -0.59 17.28
C GLN A 387 25.92 -0.76 17.01
N TRP A 388 25.32 -1.78 17.61
CA TRP A 388 23.88 -2.03 17.51
C TRP A 388 23.07 -0.81 17.94
N THR A 389 21.97 -0.55 17.23
CA THR A 389 21.00 0.48 17.55
C THR A 389 19.59 -0.08 17.63
N ASN A 390 18.76 0.48 18.50
CA ASN A 390 17.37 0.09 18.69
C ASN A 390 16.43 0.64 17.58
N GLY A 391 16.94 0.80 16.35
CA GLY A 391 16.25 1.49 15.27
C GLY A 391 17.18 2.25 14.34
N PHE A 392 16.58 3.05 13.46
CA PHE A 392 17.30 3.99 12.60
C PHE A 392 16.64 5.35 12.57
N GLU A 393 17.47 6.35 12.32
CA GLU A 393 17.08 7.73 12.08
C GLU A 393 16.85 7.95 10.59
N ALA A 394 15.88 8.79 10.26
CA ALA A 394 15.60 9.20 8.90
C ALA A 394 16.85 9.86 8.27
N ASN A 395 17.02 9.68 6.96
CA ASN A 395 18.07 10.33 6.17
C ASN A 395 19.50 10.06 6.68
N THR A 396 19.71 8.95 7.39
CA THR A 396 21.01 8.57 7.95
C THR A 396 21.36 7.14 7.50
N PRO A 397 22.59 6.90 7.02
CA PRO A 397 23.01 5.57 6.58
C PRO A 397 23.35 4.66 7.76
N PHE A 398 22.89 3.41 7.68
CA PHE A 398 23.17 2.35 8.65
C PHE A 398 23.68 1.09 7.94
N ILE A 399 24.45 0.28 8.67
CA ILE A 399 24.67 -1.12 8.30
C ILE A 399 23.43 -1.90 8.77
N VAL A 400 22.87 -2.71 7.88
CA VAL A 400 21.73 -3.58 8.16
C VAL A 400 22.17 -5.03 8.05
N GLY A 401 21.94 -5.81 9.10
CA GLY A 401 22.05 -7.26 9.07
C GLY A 401 20.67 -7.85 8.82
N ALA A 402 20.42 -8.37 7.62
CA ALA A 402 19.14 -8.99 7.30
C ALA A 402 19.09 -10.39 7.94
N THR A 403 18.11 -10.61 8.82
CA THR A 403 17.81 -11.91 9.44
C THR A 403 16.70 -12.66 8.69
N SER A 404 16.13 -12.04 7.66
CA SER A 404 15.15 -12.60 6.73
C SER A 404 15.39 -12.06 5.32
N SER A 405 14.81 -12.68 4.30
CA SER A 405 14.90 -12.22 2.91
C SER A 405 14.16 -10.90 2.66
N THR A 406 13.29 -10.47 3.57
CA THR A 406 12.57 -9.18 3.48
C THR A 406 12.58 -8.49 4.83
N ILE A 407 12.71 -7.17 4.82
CA ILE A 407 12.48 -6.35 6.01
C ILE A 407 11.02 -5.93 6.01
N LYS A 408 10.34 -6.19 7.11
CA LYS A 408 8.95 -5.75 7.28
C LYS A 408 8.91 -4.62 8.29
N PHE A 409 8.32 -3.51 7.87
CA PHE A 409 8.00 -2.38 8.74
C PHE A 409 6.56 -2.55 9.21
N ASN A 410 6.42 -3.39 10.24
CA ASN A 410 5.12 -3.78 10.73
C ASN A 410 4.50 -2.65 11.55
N ARG A 411 3.19 -2.55 11.39
CA ARG A 411 2.36 -1.85 12.35
C ARG A 411 2.42 -2.63 13.66
N ASN A 412 2.92 -2.03 14.75
CA ASN A 412 2.81 -2.63 16.07
C ASN A 412 1.33 -2.58 16.50
N ILE A 413 0.63 -3.71 16.38
CA ILE A 413 -0.81 -3.84 16.66
C ILE A 413 -1.14 -3.95 18.15
N ASN A 414 -0.14 -4.17 19.02
CA ASN A 414 -0.33 -4.53 20.43
C ASN A 414 0.11 -3.43 21.43
N GLN A 415 0.53 -2.25 20.96
CA GLN A 415 0.94 -1.15 21.84
C GLN A 415 0.06 0.10 21.63
N TRP A 416 -0.20 0.83 22.72
CA TRP A 416 -0.97 2.08 22.77
C TRP A 416 -0.44 3.20 21.85
N ASN A 417 0.76 3.05 21.29
CA ASN A 417 1.40 3.95 20.32
C ASN A 417 1.74 3.19 19.03
N ALA A 418 0.73 2.87 18.21
CA ALA A 418 0.96 2.41 16.84
C ALA A 418 1.73 3.50 16.08
N LEU A 419 2.95 3.20 15.64
CA LEU A 419 3.73 4.17 14.87
C LEU A 419 3.00 4.53 13.59
N LYS A 420 3.00 5.83 13.33
CA LYS A 420 2.61 6.40 12.06
C LYS A 420 3.85 7.04 11.46
N PRO A 421 4.69 6.29 10.74
CA PRO A 421 5.93 6.83 10.20
C PRO A 421 5.60 8.02 9.30
N THR A 422 6.37 9.09 9.46
CA THR A 422 6.38 10.23 8.55
C THR A 422 7.59 10.11 7.65
N LEU A 423 7.35 9.95 6.35
CA LEU A 423 8.38 9.81 5.34
C LEU A 423 8.69 11.19 4.74
N LYS A 424 9.96 11.58 4.71
CA LYS A 424 10.47 12.81 4.10
C LYS A 424 11.94 12.64 3.70
N THR A 425 12.27 12.94 2.45
CA THR A 425 13.66 12.96 1.98
C THR A 425 14.28 14.32 2.30
N GLU A 426 15.38 14.30 3.04
CA GLU A 426 16.18 15.50 3.34
C GLU A 426 17.64 15.26 2.96
N LYS A 427 18.49 16.28 3.16
CA LYS A 427 19.94 16.12 3.00
C LYS A 427 20.40 14.95 3.87
N ILE A 428 21.02 13.96 3.24
CA ILE A 428 21.53 12.78 3.94
C ILE A 428 22.65 13.20 4.88
N ASN A 429 22.58 12.73 6.12
CA ASN A 429 23.59 12.92 7.14
C ASN A 429 24.69 11.86 6.96
N ASN A 430 25.69 12.13 6.11
CA ASN A 430 26.83 11.24 5.89
C ASN A 430 27.83 11.36 7.06
N PRO A 431 27.99 10.33 7.91
CA PRO A 431 28.96 10.41 8.99
C PRO A 431 30.39 10.24 8.47
N VAL A 432 31.31 11.04 9.05
CA VAL A 432 32.74 11.05 8.73
C VAL A 432 33.54 10.55 9.94
N PHE A 433 34.52 9.68 9.70
CA PHE A 433 35.34 9.02 10.71
C PHE A 433 36.82 9.22 10.42
N SER A 434 37.61 9.52 11.44
CA SER A 434 39.07 9.47 11.38
C SER A 434 39.54 8.10 11.86
N ALA A 435 40.41 7.43 11.11
CA ALA A 435 40.90 6.12 11.52
C ALA A 435 41.84 6.24 12.74
N THR A 436 41.55 5.53 13.83
CA THR A 436 42.46 5.47 14.99
C THR A 436 43.45 4.32 14.84
N TYR A 437 44.72 4.53 15.22
CA TYR A 437 45.78 3.52 15.17
C TYR A 437 45.99 2.86 16.54
N GLU A 438 46.09 1.53 16.59
CA GLU A 438 46.52 0.82 17.81
C GLU A 438 48.04 0.58 17.75
N GLU A 439 48.80 1.24 18.63
CA GLU A 439 50.26 1.15 18.70
C GLU A 439 50.75 -0.26 19.09
N GLN A 440 51.40 -0.94 18.15
CA GLN A 440 52.54 -1.82 18.44
C GLN A 440 53.62 -1.60 17.37
N GLY A 441 54.69 -0.89 17.73
CA GLY A 441 55.98 -0.91 17.02
C GLY A 441 55.97 -0.56 15.52
N THR A 442 56.07 0.73 15.20
CA THR A 442 56.60 1.26 13.93
C THR A 442 56.01 0.74 12.61
N THR A 443 54.79 1.18 12.28
CA THR A 443 54.39 1.55 10.90
C THR A 443 53.18 2.49 10.96
N GLN A 444 53.20 3.62 10.24
CA GLN A 444 52.09 4.58 10.22
C GLN A 444 50.82 3.94 9.62
N GLY A 445 49.67 4.03 10.31
CA GLY A 445 48.36 3.71 9.74
C GLY A 445 47.95 4.67 8.61
N TYR A 446 46.86 4.38 7.90
CA TYR A 446 46.38 5.20 6.77
C TYR A 446 45.94 6.60 7.19
N PRO A 447 46.66 7.68 6.82
CA PRO A 447 46.30 9.04 7.22
C PRO A 447 45.20 9.59 6.31
N GLY A 448 43.94 9.53 6.75
CA GLY A 448 42.79 10.07 6.04
C GLY A 448 41.46 9.89 6.78
N THR A 449 40.37 10.33 6.15
CA THR A 449 39.02 10.18 6.69
C THR A 449 38.20 9.20 5.87
N TRP A 450 37.24 8.57 6.52
CA TRP A 450 36.29 7.65 5.93
C TRP A 450 34.88 8.24 6.05
N GLU A 451 34.13 8.31 4.96
CA GLU A 451 32.77 8.83 4.94
C GLU A 451 31.82 7.70 4.53
N LEU A 452 30.76 7.46 5.31
CA LEU A 452 29.67 6.58 4.90
C LEU A 452 28.63 7.42 4.15
N VAL A 453 28.65 7.31 2.82
CA VAL A 453 27.85 8.13 1.92
C VAL A 453 26.54 7.42 1.60
N GLY A 454 25.42 7.94 2.09
CA GLY A 454 24.08 7.48 1.69
C GLY A 454 23.59 8.14 0.40
N THR A 455 22.64 7.51 -0.29
CA THR A 455 22.04 8.08 -1.50
C THR A 455 20.53 7.82 -1.60
N TYR A 456 19.79 8.78 -2.15
CA TYR A 456 18.40 8.62 -2.63
C TYR A 456 18.30 8.54 -4.16
N GLU A 457 19.43 8.54 -4.85
CA GLU A 457 19.57 8.42 -6.29
C GLU A 457 20.56 7.29 -6.67
N LYS A 458 20.52 6.83 -7.91
CA LYS A 458 21.47 5.83 -8.39
C LYS A 458 22.88 6.42 -8.50
N THR A 459 23.86 5.76 -7.89
CA THR A 459 25.29 6.02 -8.13
C THR A 459 25.88 4.94 -9.03
N VAL A 460 26.72 5.34 -9.99
CA VAL A 460 27.51 4.43 -10.86
C VAL A 460 28.97 4.85 -10.76
N PHE A 461 29.86 3.89 -10.58
CA PHE A 461 31.29 4.13 -10.47
C PHE A 461 32.00 3.88 -11.80
N ASP A 462 32.81 4.84 -12.22
CA ASP A 462 33.72 4.78 -13.36
C ASP A 462 35.18 4.73 -12.87
N GLU A 463 36.15 4.80 -13.78
CA GLU A 463 37.59 4.78 -13.46
C GLU A 463 38.03 5.86 -12.47
N THR A 464 37.35 7.00 -12.46
CA THR A 464 37.67 8.15 -11.60
C THR A 464 36.90 8.09 -10.29
N THR A 465 35.62 7.70 -10.34
CA THR A 465 34.71 7.76 -9.18
C THR A 465 34.75 6.49 -8.33
N LYS A 466 35.24 5.35 -8.85
CA LYS A 466 35.45 4.11 -8.06
C LYS A 466 36.55 4.23 -7.01
N LYS A 467 37.46 5.19 -7.17
CA LYS A 467 38.67 5.31 -6.36
C LYS A 467 38.31 5.42 -4.88
N ASN A 468 38.91 4.54 -4.07
CA ASN A 468 38.77 4.53 -2.62
C ASN A 468 37.33 4.29 -2.11
N VAL A 469 36.49 3.67 -2.95
CA VAL A 469 35.11 3.33 -2.59
C VAL A 469 35.01 1.85 -2.23
N TYR A 470 34.28 1.56 -1.16
CA TYR A 470 34.02 0.23 -0.65
C TYR A 470 32.52 0.07 -0.36
N GLY A 471 31.98 -1.12 -0.53
CA GLY A 471 30.56 -1.38 -0.28
C GLY A 471 30.25 -2.86 -0.15
N PHE A 472 29.05 -3.16 0.33
CA PHE A 472 28.56 -4.54 0.37
C PHE A 472 28.13 -5.01 -1.03
N VAL A 473 28.58 -6.20 -1.40
CA VAL A 473 28.11 -6.93 -2.58
C VAL A 473 26.67 -7.37 -2.33
N ALA A 474 25.75 -6.97 -3.20
CA ALA A 474 24.33 -7.25 -3.00
C ALA A 474 23.94 -8.69 -3.36
N ASN A 475 24.56 -9.26 -4.40
CA ASN A 475 24.27 -10.59 -4.93
C ASN A 475 25.58 -11.30 -5.25
N THR A 476 25.63 -12.62 -5.08
CA THR A 476 26.77 -13.41 -5.51
C THR A 476 26.94 -13.27 -7.02
N ASN A 477 28.12 -12.84 -7.47
CA ASN A 477 28.40 -12.60 -8.87
C ASN A 477 29.88 -12.87 -9.19
N THR A 478 30.13 -13.33 -10.40
CA THR A 478 31.48 -13.52 -10.92
C THR A 478 31.83 -12.37 -11.86
N VAL A 479 32.95 -11.69 -11.62
CA VAL A 479 33.48 -10.66 -12.51
C VAL A 479 34.88 -11.09 -12.93
N GLY A 480 35.04 -11.46 -14.21
CA GLY A 480 36.24 -12.13 -14.68
C GLY A 480 36.34 -13.55 -14.11
N GLU A 481 37.50 -13.90 -13.54
CA GLU A 481 37.76 -15.20 -12.91
C GLU A 481 37.44 -15.22 -11.41
N LYS A 482 36.95 -14.10 -10.86
CA LYS A 482 36.77 -13.92 -9.44
C LYS A 482 35.31 -13.91 -9.05
N GLU A 483 34.99 -14.74 -8.06
CA GLU A 483 33.68 -14.78 -7.43
C GLU A 483 33.62 -13.77 -6.28
N PHE A 484 32.49 -13.09 -6.18
CA PHE A 484 32.13 -12.23 -5.07
C PHE A 484 30.82 -12.74 -4.49
N HIS A 485 30.76 -13.01 -3.20
CA HIS A 485 29.57 -13.49 -2.50
C HIS A 485 28.75 -12.34 -1.93
N ALA A 486 27.42 -12.51 -1.88
CA ALA A 486 26.54 -11.53 -1.26
C ALA A 486 26.91 -11.27 0.22
N GLY A 487 26.88 -10.00 0.64
CA GLY A 487 27.27 -9.59 1.99
C GLY A 487 28.77 -9.36 2.18
N GLU A 488 29.57 -9.61 1.14
CA GLU A 488 30.99 -9.27 1.14
C GLU A 488 31.21 -7.78 1.09
N PHE A 489 32.15 -7.27 1.88
CA PHE A 489 32.54 -5.88 1.84
C PHE A 489 33.79 -5.71 0.98
N VAL A 490 33.64 -5.12 -0.20
CA VAL A 490 34.69 -5.09 -1.24
C VAL A 490 34.90 -3.69 -1.79
N LYS A 491 36.07 -3.49 -2.40
CA LYS A 491 36.37 -2.28 -3.17
C LYS A 491 35.52 -2.23 -4.45
N ALA A 492 35.01 -1.06 -4.78
CA ALA A 492 34.20 -0.86 -5.98
C ALA A 492 35.02 -1.04 -7.27
N GLY A 493 34.52 -1.87 -8.18
CA GLY A 493 35.01 -1.98 -9.54
C GLY A 493 34.39 -0.95 -10.48
N ILE A 494 34.90 -0.88 -11.71
CA ILE A 494 34.28 -0.08 -12.78
C ILE A 494 32.90 -0.67 -13.09
N GLY A 495 31.90 0.19 -13.24
CA GLY A 495 30.52 -0.20 -13.50
C GLY A 495 29.77 -0.67 -12.25
N ALA A 496 30.41 -0.71 -11.07
CA ALA A 496 29.71 -0.97 -9.82
C ALA A 496 28.65 0.12 -9.57
N THR A 497 27.50 -0.28 -9.02
CA THR A 497 26.37 0.63 -8.80
C THR A 497 25.83 0.55 -7.39
N VAL A 498 25.39 1.70 -6.85
CA VAL A 498 24.69 1.80 -5.57
C VAL A 498 23.29 2.36 -5.84
N PRO A 499 22.23 1.58 -5.63
CA PRO A 499 20.85 2.06 -5.76
C PRO A 499 20.47 3.11 -4.69
N PRO A 500 19.42 3.91 -4.92
CA PRO A 500 18.70 4.66 -3.89
C PRO A 500 18.46 3.87 -2.60
N MET A 501 18.40 4.58 -1.48
CA MET A 501 18.22 4.02 -0.13
C MET A 501 19.36 3.08 0.32
N ARG A 502 20.57 3.28 -0.20
CA ARG A 502 21.79 2.54 0.15
C ARG A 502 22.91 3.48 0.51
N ALA A 503 24.01 2.91 1.00
CA ALA A 503 25.23 3.64 1.28
C ALA A 503 26.49 2.88 0.87
N TYR A 504 27.58 3.62 0.66
CA TYR A 504 28.91 3.10 0.42
C TYR A 504 29.93 3.85 1.28
N LEU A 505 31.06 3.23 1.55
CA LEU A 505 32.15 3.83 2.31
C LEU A 505 33.18 4.42 1.36
N LYS A 506 33.58 5.67 1.59
CA LYS A 506 34.57 6.37 0.76
C LYS A 506 35.74 6.84 1.62
N TYR A 507 36.96 6.50 1.22
CA TYR A 507 38.17 7.03 1.85
C TYR A 507 38.65 8.30 1.14
N ASN A 508 38.97 9.31 1.93
CA ASN A 508 39.50 10.58 1.49
C ASN A 508 40.92 10.78 2.03
N SER A 509 41.89 10.81 1.11
CA SER A 509 43.32 11.03 1.39
C SER A 509 43.69 12.49 1.59
N ALA A 510 42.75 13.44 1.37
CA ALA A 510 43.00 14.88 1.45
C ALA A 510 43.28 15.40 2.87
N GLY A 511 43.29 14.53 3.89
CA GLY A 511 43.69 14.86 5.26
C GLY A 511 45.21 15.03 5.49
N ARG A 512 46.06 14.87 4.47
CA ARG A 512 47.47 15.25 4.56
C ARG A 512 47.59 16.77 4.68
N LEU A 513 47.75 17.29 5.89
CA LEU A 513 48.49 18.55 6.05
C LEU A 513 49.86 18.35 5.41
N ALA A 514 50.15 19.16 4.40
CA ALA A 514 51.28 19.09 3.48
C ALA A 514 52.65 19.27 4.16
N LYS A 515 53.05 18.35 5.03
CA LYS A 515 54.35 18.38 5.69
C LYS A 515 54.94 16.98 5.89
N ALA A 516 55.03 16.21 4.82
CA ALA A 516 56.03 15.15 4.68
C ALA A 516 56.25 14.86 3.20
N ILE A 517 57.38 15.38 2.69
CA ILE A 517 58.16 14.93 1.52
C ILE A 517 57.36 14.74 0.21
N ALA A 518 57.67 15.61 -0.75
CA ALA A 518 57.29 15.46 -2.15
C ALA A 518 57.63 14.05 -2.64
N GLY A 519 56.63 13.29 -3.11
CA GLY A 519 56.90 12.13 -3.97
C GLY A 519 56.08 10.87 -3.75
N THR A 520 55.19 10.77 -2.77
CA THR A 520 54.30 9.58 -2.66
C THR A 520 52.88 9.98 -2.30
N THR A 521 52.07 10.25 -3.33
CA THR A 521 50.64 9.89 -3.27
C THR A 521 50.57 8.42 -2.87
N LEU A 522 49.79 8.07 -1.83
CA LEU A 522 49.52 6.65 -1.58
C LEU A 522 48.96 6.07 -2.87
N ASP A 523 49.68 5.14 -3.47
CA ASP A 523 49.26 4.51 -4.71
C ASP A 523 48.01 3.65 -4.41
N GLU A 524 47.18 3.41 -5.41
CA GLU A 524 45.93 2.66 -5.27
C GLU A 524 46.17 1.23 -4.72
N THR A 525 47.40 0.74 -4.91
CA THR A 525 47.94 -0.53 -4.41
C THR A 525 48.29 -0.51 -2.91
N GLU A 526 48.35 0.65 -2.26
CA GLU A 526 48.73 0.78 -0.85
C GLU A 526 47.53 0.72 0.10
N LEU A 527 46.31 1.05 -0.35
CA LEU A 527 45.12 0.84 0.48
C LEU A 527 44.82 -0.65 0.60
N PRO A 528 44.32 -1.10 1.76
CA PRO A 528 44.15 -2.51 1.97
C PRO A 528 43.02 -2.99 1.06
N GLU A 529 43.28 -4.09 0.37
CA GLU A 529 42.21 -4.80 -0.32
C GLU A 529 41.16 -5.27 0.71
N ARG A 530 41.58 -5.60 1.95
CA ARG A 530 40.73 -6.16 3.01
C ARG A 530 40.31 -5.10 4.05
N ILE A 531 39.00 -4.97 4.29
CA ILE A 531 38.45 -4.24 5.44
C ILE A 531 37.66 -5.23 6.31
N GLU A 532 38.03 -5.33 7.58
CA GLU A 532 37.29 -6.10 8.57
C GLU A 532 36.05 -5.34 9.05
N VAL A 533 34.97 -6.07 9.30
CA VAL A 533 33.78 -5.51 9.95
C VAL A 533 33.55 -6.26 11.26
N LYS A 534 33.65 -5.52 12.36
CA LYS A 534 33.38 -5.99 13.73
C LYS A 534 32.07 -5.39 14.20
N LEU A 535 31.09 -6.23 14.51
CA LEU A 535 29.78 -5.80 14.98
C LEU A 535 29.61 -6.10 16.46
N ILE A 536 29.25 -5.08 17.22
CA ILE A 536 29.07 -5.14 18.68
C ILE A 536 27.56 -5.11 18.98
N GLY A 537 27.11 -6.10 19.76
CA GLY A 537 25.74 -6.27 20.21
C GLY A 537 25.33 -5.31 21.32
N SER A 538 24.06 -5.38 21.72
CA SER A 538 23.46 -4.50 22.74
C SER A 538 24.06 -4.64 24.13
N ASP A 539 24.70 -5.78 24.43
CA ASP A 539 25.37 -6.13 25.68
C ASP A 539 26.88 -5.84 25.66
N GLY A 540 27.39 -5.28 24.56
CA GLY A 540 28.83 -5.06 24.35
C GLY A 540 29.59 -6.29 23.87
N GLU A 541 28.92 -7.43 23.63
CA GLU A 541 29.56 -8.61 23.06
C GLU A 541 29.81 -8.44 21.55
N THR A 542 30.88 -9.05 21.04
CA THR A 542 31.15 -9.05 19.60
C THR A 542 30.28 -10.13 18.94
N LEU A 543 29.33 -9.72 18.11
CA LEU A 543 28.38 -10.64 17.48
C LEU A 543 28.96 -11.30 16.23
N ALA A 544 29.85 -10.60 15.52
CA ALA A 544 30.51 -11.11 14.33
C ALA A 544 31.84 -10.37 14.08
N ILE A 545 32.82 -11.12 13.58
CA ILE A 545 34.05 -10.60 12.98
C ILE A 545 34.17 -11.28 11.62
N GLY A 546 34.05 -10.50 10.54
CA GLY A 546 34.29 -10.97 9.18
C GLY A 546 35.69 -10.59 8.71
N GLN A 547 36.42 -11.54 8.12
CA GLN A 547 37.64 -11.30 7.33
C GLN A 547 37.40 -11.77 5.91
N MET A 548 37.74 -10.95 4.91
CA MET A 548 37.61 -11.33 3.50
C MET A 548 38.89 -11.02 2.73
N ASN A 549 39.35 -11.97 1.90
CA ASN A 549 40.42 -11.75 0.95
C ASN A 549 39.94 -11.09 -0.34
N ALA A 550 40.20 -9.80 -0.48
CA ALA A 550 39.77 -9.02 -1.64
C ALA A 550 40.64 -9.17 -2.90
N ALA A 551 41.62 -10.08 -2.95
CA ALA A 551 42.18 -10.59 -4.21
C ALA A 551 41.43 -11.83 -4.72
N THR A 552 41.02 -12.73 -3.83
CA THR A 552 40.48 -14.06 -4.20
C THR A 552 38.98 -14.22 -4.00
N GLY A 553 38.29 -13.26 -3.37
CA GLY A 553 36.87 -13.42 -3.02
C GLY A 553 36.65 -14.35 -1.83
N GLU A 554 37.73 -14.88 -1.24
CA GLU A 554 37.61 -15.92 -0.21
C GLU A 554 37.31 -15.29 1.15
N ILE A 555 36.08 -15.50 1.65
CA ILE A 555 35.75 -15.33 3.06
C ILE A 555 36.18 -16.60 3.79
N THR A 556 37.32 -16.56 4.47
CA THR A 556 37.58 -17.54 5.51
C THR A 556 36.94 -17.05 6.81
N MET A 557 35.77 -17.58 7.15
CA MET A 557 35.45 -17.80 8.58
C MET A 557 36.29 -18.98 9.03
N ASP A 558 37.62 -18.78 9.01
CA ASP A 558 38.61 -19.83 8.90
C ASP A 558 38.21 -20.99 9.83
N GLU A 559 37.82 -22.11 9.23
CA GLU A 559 37.08 -23.19 9.91
C GLU A 559 37.88 -23.81 11.06
N ASN A 560 39.16 -23.44 11.16
CA ASN A 560 40.12 -23.87 12.15
C ASN A 560 40.61 -22.76 13.09
N LYS A 561 40.24 -21.49 12.86
CA LYS A 561 40.64 -20.39 13.75
C LYS A 561 39.63 -20.20 14.87
N TRP A 562 40.19 -19.98 16.05
CA TRP A 562 39.46 -19.62 17.24
C TRP A 562 39.75 -18.16 17.54
N PHE A 563 38.83 -17.44 18.15
CA PHE A 563 39.07 -16.09 18.63
C PHE A 563 38.69 -16.02 20.09
N ASP A 564 39.43 -15.25 20.88
CA ASP A 564 39.00 -14.95 22.24
C ASP A 564 37.90 -13.87 22.25
N MET A 565 37.32 -13.61 23.43
CA MET A 565 36.29 -12.59 23.62
C MET A 565 36.73 -11.16 23.27
N LYS A 566 38.05 -10.93 23.11
CA LYS A 566 38.61 -9.64 22.71
C LYS A 566 38.81 -9.55 21.19
N GLY A 567 38.57 -10.64 20.45
CA GLY A 567 38.74 -10.73 19.00
C GLY A 567 40.17 -11.07 18.57
N ARG A 568 41.04 -11.53 19.49
CA ARG A 568 42.40 -11.96 19.14
C ARG A 568 42.36 -13.38 18.57
N VAL A 569 43.04 -13.59 17.45
CA VAL A 569 43.16 -14.91 16.79
C VAL A 569 43.92 -15.89 17.69
N LEU A 570 43.38 -17.10 17.79
CA LEU A 570 43.93 -18.28 18.43
C LEU A 570 44.13 -19.34 17.33
N TYR A 571 45.38 -19.77 17.16
CA TYR A 571 45.78 -20.69 16.09
C TYR A 571 45.39 -22.15 16.33
N LYS A 572 44.81 -22.48 17.49
CA LYS A 572 44.37 -23.83 17.88
C LYS A 572 43.11 -23.74 18.73
N LYS A 573 42.36 -24.84 18.80
CA LYS A 573 41.24 -24.97 19.73
C LYS A 573 41.71 -24.67 21.15
N PRO A 574 41.12 -23.69 21.85
CA PRO A 574 41.49 -23.35 23.21
C PRO A 574 41.23 -24.53 24.14
N THR A 575 42.21 -24.83 24.99
CA THR A 575 42.15 -25.89 26.01
C THR A 575 41.71 -25.35 27.37
N ALA A 576 41.77 -24.04 27.57
CA ALA A 576 41.29 -23.39 28.77
C ALA A 576 39.76 -23.28 28.74
N LYS A 577 39.12 -23.49 29.90
CA LYS A 577 37.68 -23.28 30.06
C LYS A 577 37.35 -21.82 29.82
N GLY A 578 36.37 -21.54 28.98
CA GLY A 578 36.01 -20.17 28.63
C GLY A 578 35.15 -20.06 27.39
N THR A 579 34.80 -18.82 27.07
CA THR A 579 34.00 -18.46 25.91
C THR A 579 34.92 -17.95 24.80
N TYR A 580 34.70 -18.46 23.59
CA TYR A 580 35.48 -18.14 22.40
C TYR A 580 34.56 -17.94 21.20
N TYR A 581 35.08 -17.42 20.09
CA TYR A 581 34.39 -17.43 18.80
C TYR A 581 35.03 -18.43 17.86
N HIS A 582 34.22 -19.23 17.19
CA HIS A 582 34.63 -20.18 16.17
C HIS A 582 33.55 -20.25 15.09
N LYS A 583 33.94 -20.18 13.81
CA LYS A 583 32.99 -20.11 12.68
C LYS A 583 31.93 -19.00 12.83
N GLY A 584 32.35 -17.82 13.31
CA GLY A 584 31.44 -16.68 13.53
C GLY A 584 30.45 -16.86 14.68
N GLN A 585 30.56 -17.92 15.49
CA GLN A 585 29.64 -18.21 16.59
C GLN A 585 30.35 -18.26 17.93
N LYS A 586 29.63 -17.91 18.99
CA LYS A 586 30.09 -18.03 20.38
C LYS A 586 30.09 -19.52 20.79
N VAL A 587 31.24 -20.03 21.23
CA VAL A 587 31.45 -21.42 21.65
C VAL A 587 32.02 -21.45 23.07
N ILE A 588 31.44 -22.28 23.94
CA ILE A 588 31.91 -22.46 25.33
C ILE A 588 32.72 -23.75 25.41
N ILE A 589 33.99 -23.63 25.79
CA ILE A 589 34.86 -24.76 26.15
C ILE A 589 34.65 -25.02 27.66
N LYS A 590 34.17 -26.22 28.02
CA LYS A 590 33.84 -26.62 29.40
C LYS A 590 34.95 -27.38 30.10
#